data_AF-A0A2N5YUI1-F1
#
_entry.id   AF-A0A2N5YUI1-F1
#
_cell.length_a   1.000
_cell.length_b   1.000
_cell.length_c   1.000
_cell.angle_alpha   90.00
_cell.angle_beta   90.00
_cell.angle_gamma   90.00
#
_symmetry.space_group_name_H-M   'P 1'
#
loop_
_entity.id
_entity.type
_entity.pdbx_description
1 polymer ?
#
loop_
_entity_poly.entity_id
_entity_poly.type
_entity_poly.pdbx_seq_one_letter_code
_entity_poly.pdbx_strand_id
1 'polypeptide(L)'
;METSSEYRIYRNNINVETGSFQLNGEQYINICWPADGSTIRLEADQNQGHPGSNNPNATVELCGSSNQSFGYVLDFPQNDNDNYIETECLEVFAPMDPNDKSVTPSGIGEQNYIADNTILEYKIRFQNIGTAPAENIYIYDTISPFLDLNSFNQLNSSHYCFY
;
A
#
# COMPACT_ATOMS: atom_id res chain seq x y z
N MET A 1 25.14 -8.38 -11.20
CA MET A 1 24.65 -7.31 -12.11
C MET A 1 25.82 -6.40 -12.46
N GLU A 2 25.92 -5.89 -13.69
CA GLU A 2 27.03 -5.01 -14.14
C GLU A 2 26.84 -3.54 -13.74
N THR A 3 25.63 -3.12 -13.34
CA THR A 3 25.32 -1.74 -12.95
C THR A 3 24.82 -1.65 -11.52
N SER A 4 25.22 -0.59 -10.83
CA SER A 4 24.76 -0.24 -9.48
C SER A 4 23.35 0.34 -9.52
N SER A 5 22.55 0.04 -8.50
CA SER A 5 21.19 0.58 -8.29
C SER A 5 21.12 1.32 -6.95
N GLU A 6 20.07 2.12 -6.73
CA GLU A 6 19.89 2.91 -5.51
C GLU A 6 18.86 2.26 -4.57
N TYR A 7 19.09 2.35 -3.27
CA TYR A 7 18.09 2.04 -2.25
C TYR A 7 17.80 3.26 -1.37
N ARG A 8 16.61 3.30 -0.78
CA ARG A 8 16.15 4.36 0.13
C ARG A 8 15.53 3.75 1.37
N ILE A 9 15.80 4.36 2.52
CA ILE A 9 15.17 4.01 3.79
C ILE A 9 14.32 5.17 4.24
N TYR A 10 13.06 4.88 4.55
CA TYR A 10 12.11 5.82 5.10
C TYR A 10 11.79 5.44 6.54
N ARG A 11 11.81 6.44 7.43
CA ARG A 11 11.34 6.33 8.81
C ARG A 11 10.09 7.19 8.96
N ASN A 12 8.95 6.59 9.23
CA ASN A 12 7.65 7.28 9.31
C ASN A 12 7.42 8.18 8.08
N ASN A 13 7.60 7.61 6.87
CA ASN A 13 7.56 8.29 5.56
C ASN A 13 8.61 9.36 5.27
N ILE A 14 9.55 9.62 6.19
CA ILE A 14 10.65 10.56 5.96
C ILE A 14 11.84 9.77 5.43
N ASN A 15 12.35 10.11 4.24
CA ASN A 15 13.61 9.55 3.75
C ASN A 15 14.73 9.95 4.72
N VAL A 16 15.39 8.96 5.30
CA VAL A 16 16.47 9.12 6.29
C VAL A 16 17.81 8.62 5.79
N GLU A 17 17.82 7.74 4.79
CA GLU A 17 19.05 7.20 4.21
C GLU A 17 18.83 6.87 2.74
N THR A 18 19.86 7.11 1.94
CA THR A 18 19.92 6.73 0.54
C THR A 18 21.31 6.18 0.27
N GLY A 19 21.38 5.07 -0.45
CA GLY A 19 22.64 4.41 -0.76
C GLY A 19 22.60 3.69 -2.09
N SER A 20 23.74 3.16 -2.51
CA SER A 20 23.83 2.37 -3.73
C SER A 20 24.22 0.94 -3.42
N PHE A 21 23.79 0.01 -4.26
CA PHE A 21 24.08 -1.41 -4.12
C PHE A 21 24.35 -2.05 -5.48
N GLN A 22 25.28 -3.00 -5.47
CA GLN A 22 25.55 -3.89 -6.59
C GLN A 22 25.79 -5.28 -6.02
N LEU A 23 24.84 -6.19 -6.28
CA LEU A 23 24.85 -7.54 -5.74
C LEU A 23 25.06 -8.55 -6.88
N ASN A 24 25.87 -9.56 -6.60
CA ASN A 24 25.90 -10.79 -7.37
C ASN A 24 24.74 -11.71 -6.96
N GLY A 25 24.50 -12.78 -7.73
CA GLY A 25 23.53 -13.80 -7.36
C GLY A 25 23.83 -14.34 -5.95
N GLU A 26 22.79 -14.49 -5.14
CA GLU A 26 22.87 -14.94 -3.72
C GLU A 26 23.64 -14.01 -2.78
N GLN A 27 24.17 -12.88 -3.26
CA GLN A 27 24.79 -11.86 -2.44
C GLN A 27 23.73 -10.99 -1.78
N TYR A 28 23.96 -10.62 -0.52
CA TYR A 28 23.13 -9.68 0.22
C TYR A 28 23.99 -8.60 0.87
N ILE A 29 23.35 -7.48 1.20
CA ILE A 29 23.88 -6.46 2.11
C ILE A 29 23.03 -6.45 3.37
N ASN A 30 23.68 -6.24 4.51
CA ASN A 30 22.98 -6.06 5.78
C ASN A 30 22.90 -4.57 6.08
N ILE A 31 21.66 -4.08 6.20
CA ILE A 31 21.36 -2.73 6.64
C ILE A 31 20.72 -2.86 8.02
N CYS A 32 21.36 -2.29 9.03
CA CYS A 32 20.87 -2.33 10.40
C CYS A 32 20.18 -1.02 10.74
N TRP A 33 18.98 -1.08 11.32
CA TRP A 33 18.25 0.10 11.78
C TRP A 33 17.88 0.00 13.26
N PRO A 34 17.91 1.11 14.03
CA PRO A 34 17.47 1.11 15.42
C PRO A 34 16.01 0.66 15.58
N ALA A 35 15.78 -0.26 16.51
CA ALA A 35 14.46 -0.78 16.82
C ALA A 35 13.75 0.11 17.86
N ASP A 36 13.43 1.35 17.47
CA ASP A 36 12.88 2.41 18.32
C ASP A 36 11.34 2.57 18.24
N GLY A 37 10.68 1.58 17.64
CA GLY A 37 9.24 1.52 17.41
C GLY A 37 8.72 2.38 16.25
N SER A 38 9.60 2.98 15.45
CA SER A 38 9.20 3.64 14.20
C SER A 38 8.79 2.63 13.13
N THR A 39 8.02 3.09 12.13
CA THR A 39 7.85 2.35 10.89
C THR A 39 9.02 2.60 9.96
N ILE A 40 9.62 1.52 9.46
CA ILE A 40 10.73 1.54 8.52
C ILE A 40 10.27 0.97 7.19
N ARG A 41 10.46 1.71 6.10
CA ARG A 41 10.28 1.20 4.73
C ARG A 41 11.61 1.23 4.01
N LEU A 42 12.00 0.10 3.44
CA LEU A 42 13.14 -0.02 2.52
C LEU A 42 12.60 -0.12 1.10
N GLU A 43 13.10 0.71 0.21
CA GLU A 43 12.85 0.63 -1.23
C GLU A 43 14.16 0.40 -1.97
N ALA A 44 14.10 -0.37 -3.05
CA ALA A 44 15.25 -0.62 -3.91
C ALA A 44 14.86 -0.47 -5.38
N ASP A 45 15.64 0.33 -6.11
CA ASP A 45 15.44 0.51 -7.53
C ASP A 45 15.83 -0.75 -8.30
N GLN A 46 15.10 -0.98 -9.38
CA GLN A 46 15.46 -1.98 -10.36
C GLN A 46 16.29 -1.36 -11.49
N ASN A 47 17.23 -2.14 -12.02
CA ASN A 47 18.03 -1.74 -13.18
C ASN A 47 17.17 -1.66 -14.44
N GLN A 48 17.48 -0.72 -15.33
CA GLN A 48 16.81 -0.59 -16.61
C GLN A 48 16.83 -1.93 -17.39
N GLY A 49 15.67 -2.37 -17.86
CA GLY A 49 15.53 -3.62 -18.60
C GLY A 49 15.39 -4.88 -17.72
N HIS A 50 15.23 -4.72 -16.41
CA HIS A 50 14.79 -5.83 -15.55
C HIS A 50 13.44 -6.38 -16.04
N PRO A 51 13.19 -7.69 -15.89
CA PRO A 51 11.87 -8.25 -16.16
C PRO A 51 10.86 -7.76 -15.09
N GLY A 52 9.65 -7.44 -15.53
CA GLY A 52 8.54 -7.01 -14.68
C GLY A 52 8.41 -5.50 -14.49
N SER A 53 7.33 -5.09 -13.83
CA SER A 53 6.99 -3.70 -13.50
C SER A 53 7.05 -3.43 -11.99
N ASN A 54 7.83 -4.24 -11.27
CA ASN A 54 7.92 -4.19 -9.81
C ASN A 54 8.75 -3.01 -9.30
N ASN A 55 8.31 -2.44 -8.18
CA ASN A 55 9.01 -1.48 -7.34
C ASN A 55 9.29 -2.12 -5.98
N PRO A 56 10.40 -2.89 -5.83
CA PRO A 56 10.69 -3.63 -4.63
C PRO A 56 10.70 -2.73 -3.41
N ASN A 57 9.83 -3.06 -2.46
CA ASN A 57 9.79 -2.41 -1.17
C ASN A 57 9.40 -3.40 -0.08
N ALA A 58 9.78 -3.08 1.15
CA ALA A 58 9.39 -3.81 2.34
C ALA A 58 9.19 -2.83 3.49
N THR A 59 8.07 -2.98 4.21
CA THR A 59 7.72 -2.13 5.35
C THR A 59 7.66 -2.96 6.62
N VAL A 60 8.28 -2.45 7.69
CA VAL A 60 8.20 -2.99 9.05
C VAL A 60 7.67 -1.89 9.96
N GLU A 61 6.43 -2.05 10.41
CA GLU A 61 5.82 -1.17 11.40
C GLU A 61 6.21 -1.59 12.82
N LEU A 62 6.16 -0.67 13.78
CA LEU A 62 6.49 -0.95 15.20
C LEU A 62 7.83 -1.70 15.37
N CYS A 63 8.90 -1.21 14.74
CA CYS A 63 10.18 -1.92 14.79
C CYS A 63 10.75 -1.91 16.24
N GLY A 64 10.55 -2.99 16.99
CA GLY A 64 11.21 -3.30 18.27
C GLY A 64 10.57 -2.81 19.57
N SER A 65 10.09 -1.57 19.64
CA SER A 65 9.55 -0.98 20.89
C SER A 65 8.09 -0.58 20.75
N SER A 66 7.40 -0.36 21.87
CA SER A 66 5.94 -0.07 21.93
C SER A 66 5.54 1.35 21.52
N ASN A 67 6.37 2.09 20.77
CA ASN A 67 5.98 3.39 20.20
C ASN A 67 4.95 3.16 19.09
N GLN A 68 3.81 3.83 19.13
CA GLN A 68 2.72 3.62 18.17
C GLN A 68 3.01 4.29 16.82
N SER A 69 3.82 3.65 15.98
CA SER A 69 3.92 3.96 14.55
C SER A 69 3.42 2.77 13.74
N PHE A 70 2.19 2.91 13.25
CA PHE A 70 1.46 1.96 12.41
C PHE A 70 0.65 2.71 11.36
N GLY A 71 0.12 2.00 10.36
CA GLY A 71 -0.75 2.54 9.32
C GLY A 71 0.00 3.15 8.14
N TYR A 72 1.33 3.11 8.16
CA TYR A 72 2.20 3.63 7.12
C TYR A 72 2.34 2.67 5.92
N VAL A 73 2.07 1.37 6.13
CA VAL A 73 2.13 0.36 5.06
C VAL A 73 1.14 0.65 3.93
N LEU A 74 0.02 1.32 4.23
CA LEU A 74 -1.01 1.67 3.27
C LEU A 74 -0.75 3.00 2.56
N ASP A 75 0.20 3.81 3.02
CA ASP A 75 0.43 5.15 2.45
C ASP A 75 0.98 5.12 1.03
N PHE A 76 1.45 3.96 0.57
CA PHE A 76 2.05 3.75 -0.75
C PHE A 76 1.46 2.52 -1.45
N PRO A 77 1.51 2.49 -2.81
CA PRO A 77 1.16 1.29 -3.57
C PRO A 77 1.99 0.08 -3.15
N GLN A 78 1.39 -1.11 -3.21
CA GLN A 78 2.10 -2.36 -2.98
C GLN A 78 2.98 -2.72 -4.19
N ASN A 79 3.92 -3.64 -3.99
CA ASN A 79 4.81 -4.08 -5.07
C ASN A 79 4.17 -5.21 -5.90
N ASP A 80 3.13 -4.89 -6.66
CA ASP A 80 2.31 -5.85 -7.40
C ASP A 80 1.87 -5.37 -8.79
N ASN A 81 2.55 -4.37 -9.34
CA ASN A 81 2.31 -3.88 -10.71
C ASN A 81 2.52 -4.96 -11.80
N ASP A 82 3.16 -6.08 -11.48
CA ASP A 82 3.20 -7.26 -12.35
C ASP A 82 1.81 -7.91 -12.45
N ASN A 83 1.29 -8.08 -13.66
CA ASN A 83 -0.08 -8.57 -13.91
C ASN A 83 -0.43 -9.98 -13.38
N TYR A 84 0.52 -10.71 -12.82
CA TYR A 84 0.34 -12.03 -12.22
C TYR A 84 0.56 -12.02 -10.70
N ILE A 85 0.76 -10.84 -10.10
CA ILE A 85 0.94 -10.62 -8.67
C ILE A 85 -0.17 -9.67 -8.21
N GLU A 86 -0.71 -9.93 -7.03
CA GLU A 86 -1.68 -9.07 -6.34
C GLU A 86 -1.33 -9.11 -4.85
N THR A 87 -1.05 -7.96 -4.25
CA THR A 87 -0.66 -7.87 -2.84
C THR A 87 -1.62 -6.95 -2.09
N GLU A 88 -2.47 -7.54 -1.26
CA GLU A 88 -3.38 -6.77 -0.43
C GLU A 88 -2.86 -6.68 1.02
N CYS A 89 -2.57 -5.46 1.47
CA CYS A 89 -2.33 -5.14 2.87
C CYS A 89 -3.60 -4.55 3.49
N LEU A 90 -3.94 -4.99 4.71
CA LEU A 90 -5.15 -4.55 5.40
C LEU A 90 -4.83 -4.17 6.83
N GLU A 91 -5.32 -3.01 7.25
CA GLU A 91 -5.35 -2.67 8.66
C GLU A 91 -6.38 -3.57 9.38
N VAL A 92 -5.93 -4.19 10.47
CA VAL A 92 -6.79 -5.03 11.30
C VAL A 92 -7.49 -4.15 12.31
N PHE A 93 -8.76 -3.85 12.03
CA PHE A 93 -9.63 -3.18 12.98
C PHE A 93 -10.18 -4.16 14.03
N ALA A 94 -10.62 -3.60 15.15
CA ALA A 94 -11.40 -4.34 16.14
C ALA A 94 -12.67 -4.92 15.48
N PRO A 95 -13.30 -5.98 16.05
CA PRO A 95 -14.43 -6.71 15.44
C PRO A 95 -15.74 -5.91 15.31
N MET A 96 -15.70 -4.59 15.38
CA MET A 96 -16.85 -3.70 15.54
C MET A 96 -16.87 -2.56 14.52
N ASP A 97 -16.19 -2.71 13.38
CA ASP A 97 -16.49 -1.89 12.21
C ASP A 97 -16.61 -2.73 10.94
N PRO A 98 -17.75 -3.42 10.77
CA PRO A 98 -17.93 -4.37 9.68
C PRO A 98 -18.40 -3.70 8.38
N ASN A 99 -18.58 -2.37 8.40
CA ASN A 99 -18.96 -1.56 7.24
C ASN A 99 -17.92 -0.46 7.07
N ASP A 100 -16.97 -0.64 6.16
CA ASP A 100 -15.93 0.36 5.94
C ASP A 100 -15.62 0.56 4.46
N LYS A 101 -15.00 1.70 4.19
CA LYS A 101 -14.39 2.04 2.92
C LYS A 101 -12.92 2.32 3.19
N SER A 102 -12.04 1.47 2.67
CA SER A 102 -10.59 1.69 2.70
C SER A 102 -10.08 2.06 1.32
N VAL A 103 -8.93 2.73 1.28
CA VAL A 103 -8.23 3.09 0.04
C VAL A 103 -6.76 2.72 0.15
N THR A 104 -6.18 2.27 -0.95
CA THR A 104 -4.73 2.08 -1.08
C THR A 104 -4.24 2.67 -2.41
N PRO A 105 -3.21 3.52 -2.40
CA PRO A 105 -2.59 4.12 -1.21
C PRO A 105 -3.52 5.09 -0.44
N SER A 106 -3.36 5.16 0.89
CA SER A 106 -3.99 6.16 1.76
C SER A 106 -3.36 7.55 1.64
N GLY A 107 -2.12 7.63 1.16
CA GLY A 107 -1.36 8.87 1.04
C GLY A 107 -0.69 9.30 2.34
N ILE A 108 0.15 10.33 2.25
CA ILE A 108 1.06 10.75 3.32
C ILE A 108 0.52 11.98 4.05
N GLY A 109 0.55 11.93 5.38
CA GLY A 109 0.21 13.07 6.25
C GLY A 109 -1.29 13.35 6.31
N GLU A 110 -1.68 14.39 7.06
CA GLU A 110 -3.10 14.68 7.33
C GLU A 110 -3.92 15.01 6.06
N GLN A 111 -3.27 15.45 4.99
CA GLN A 111 -3.91 15.78 3.71
C GLN A 111 -3.92 14.59 2.73
N ASN A 112 -3.38 13.43 3.10
CA ASN A 112 -3.33 12.23 2.26
C ASN A 112 -2.65 12.49 0.90
N TYR A 113 -1.46 13.09 0.92
CA TYR A 113 -0.73 13.39 -0.32
C TYR A 113 -0.31 12.10 -1.03
N ILE A 114 -0.63 12.01 -2.32
CA ILE A 114 -0.22 10.92 -3.21
C ILE A 114 0.53 11.50 -4.41
N ALA A 115 1.32 10.66 -5.10
CA ALA A 115 1.95 11.07 -6.34
C ALA A 115 0.90 11.22 -7.47
N ASP A 116 1.20 12.10 -8.43
CA ASP A 116 0.35 12.26 -9.62
C ASP A 116 0.21 10.94 -10.39
N ASN A 117 -0.97 10.72 -10.98
CA ASN A 117 -1.31 9.51 -11.74
C ASN A 117 -1.20 8.19 -10.95
N THR A 118 -1.23 8.25 -9.62
CA THR A 118 -1.33 7.04 -8.80
C THR A 118 -2.74 6.46 -8.89
N ILE A 119 -2.84 5.15 -9.19
CA ILE A 119 -4.11 4.43 -9.14
C ILE A 119 -4.52 4.30 -7.67
N LEU A 120 -5.78 4.65 -7.37
CA LEU A 120 -6.37 4.45 -6.05
C LEU A 120 -7.33 3.27 -6.11
N GLU A 121 -7.05 2.26 -5.29
CA GLU A 121 -7.91 1.11 -5.13
C GLU A 121 -8.80 1.29 -3.91
N TYR A 122 -10.11 1.23 -4.11
CA TYR A 122 -11.09 1.36 -3.05
C TYR A 122 -11.71 0.00 -2.74
N LYS A 123 -11.67 -0.39 -1.47
CA LYS A 123 -12.36 -1.57 -0.97
C LYS A 123 -13.51 -1.15 -0.09
N ILE A 124 -14.70 -1.68 -0.40
CA ILE A 124 -15.92 -1.44 0.38
C ILE A 124 -16.35 -2.76 0.98
N ARG A 125 -16.47 -2.79 2.31
CA ARG A 125 -16.94 -3.93 3.07
C ARG A 125 -18.25 -3.55 3.74
N PHE A 126 -19.15 -4.51 3.85
CA PHE A 126 -20.38 -4.35 4.62
C PHE A 126 -20.83 -5.68 5.19
N GLN A 127 -21.59 -5.63 6.28
CA GLN A 127 -22.12 -6.78 6.97
C GLN A 127 -23.59 -6.59 7.33
N ASN A 128 -24.38 -7.63 7.10
CA ASN A 128 -25.72 -7.76 7.62
C ASN A 128 -25.72 -8.73 8.82
N ILE A 129 -25.80 -8.20 10.03
CA ILE A 129 -25.91 -8.99 11.28
C ILE A 129 -27.36 -9.36 11.61
N GLY A 130 -28.34 -8.88 10.83
CA GLY A 130 -29.74 -9.16 11.01
C GLY A 130 -30.12 -10.59 10.67
N THR A 131 -31.31 -11.02 11.10
CA THR A 131 -31.84 -12.36 10.81
C THR A 131 -32.56 -12.47 9.47
N ALA A 132 -32.82 -11.34 8.81
CA ALA A 132 -33.44 -11.27 7.48
C ALA A 132 -32.38 -10.92 6.43
N PRO A 133 -32.53 -11.37 5.16
CA PRO A 133 -31.66 -10.95 4.06
C PRO A 133 -31.64 -9.44 3.90
N ALA A 134 -30.48 -8.89 3.55
CA ALA A 134 -30.38 -7.49 3.17
C ALA A 134 -30.73 -7.38 1.67
N GLU A 135 -31.67 -6.50 1.36
CA GLU A 135 -32.15 -6.25 0.00
C GLU A 135 -31.91 -4.77 -0.35
N ASN A 136 -31.64 -4.48 -1.62
CA ASN A 136 -31.43 -3.12 -2.13
C ASN A 136 -30.30 -2.35 -1.42
N ILE A 137 -29.08 -2.92 -1.44
CA ILE A 137 -27.89 -2.23 -0.92
C ILE A 137 -27.44 -1.16 -1.92
N TYR A 138 -27.38 0.08 -1.45
CA TYR A 138 -26.88 1.21 -2.22
C TYR A 138 -25.59 1.75 -1.61
N ILE A 139 -24.58 1.92 -2.44
CA ILE A 139 -23.33 2.62 -2.09
C ILE A 139 -23.39 3.98 -2.76
N TYR A 140 -23.42 5.04 -1.96
CA TYR A 140 -23.43 6.42 -2.45
C TYR A 140 -22.19 7.14 -1.94
N ASP A 141 -21.31 7.51 -2.88
CA ASP A 141 -20.03 8.15 -2.56
C ASP A 141 -19.77 9.31 -3.52
N THR A 142 -19.37 10.46 -2.98
CA THR A 142 -19.02 11.63 -3.77
C THR A 142 -17.53 11.59 -4.09
N ILE A 143 -17.20 11.26 -5.33
CA ILE A 143 -15.82 11.19 -5.81
C ILE A 143 -15.22 12.60 -5.89
N SER A 144 -13.98 12.73 -5.42
CA SER A 144 -13.22 13.99 -5.45
C SER A 144 -13.07 14.53 -6.88
N PRO A 145 -13.17 15.85 -7.11
CA PRO A 145 -12.98 16.45 -8.43
C PRO A 145 -11.53 16.34 -8.94
N PHE A 146 -10.59 15.93 -8.09
CA PHE A 146 -9.20 15.67 -8.47
C PHE A 146 -9.00 14.29 -9.12
N LEU A 147 -10.02 13.43 -9.07
CA LEU A 147 -9.98 12.10 -9.67
C LEU A 147 -10.67 12.12 -11.03
N ASP A 148 -10.06 11.46 -12.02
CA ASP A 148 -10.68 11.26 -13.33
C ASP A 148 -11.72 10.13 -13.25
N LEU A 149 -13.00 10.49 -13.31
CA LEU A 149 -14.09 9.51 -13.25
C LEU A 149 -14.07 8.54 -14.44
N ASN A 150 -13.46 8.90 -15.58
CA ASN A 150 -13.33 7.98 -16.72
C ASN A 150 -12.33 6.83 -16.46
N SER A 151 -11.50 6.95 -15.42
CA SER A 151 -10.61 5.89 -14.98
C SER A 151 -11.28 4.90 -14.01
N PHE A 152 -12.53 5.14 -13.62
CA PHE A 152 -13.27 4.24 -12.74
C PHE A 152 -13.40 2.85 -13.37
N ASN A 153 -12.88 1.86 -12.67
CA ASN A 153 -12.94 0.46 -13.08
C ASN A 153 -13.36 -0.40 -11.89
N GLN A 154 -14.46 -1.13 -12.03
CA GLN A 154 -14.85 -2.11 -11.02
C GLN A 154 -13.91 -3.31 -11.11
N LEU A 155 -13.22 -3.60 -10.01
CA LEU A 155 -12.37 -4.79 -9.87
C LEU A 155 -13.25 -5.99 -9.46
N ASN A 156 -13.03 -6.54 -8.26
CA ASN A 156 -13.74 -7.72 -7.77
C ASN A 156 -14.96 -7.35 -6.91
N SER A 157 -15.97 -8.22 -6.91
CA SER A 157 -17.10 -8.14 -5.99
C SER A 157 -17.57 -9.54 -5.56
N SER A 158 -17.95 -9.67 -4.30
CA SER A 158 -18.55 -10.90 -3.76
C SER A 158 -20.04 -11.03 -4.13
N HIS A 159 -20.67 -9.95 -4.56
CA HIS A 159 -22.08 -9.88 -4.91
C HIS A 159 -22.26 -9.16 -6.26
N TYR A 160 -23.33 -9.46 -6.97
CA TYR A 160 -23.62 -8.77 -8.23
C TYR A 160 -23.90 -7.27 -7.98
N CYS A 161 -23.22 -6.41 -8.72
CA CYS A 161 -23.41 -4.97 -8.69
C CYS A 161 -23.86 -4.46 -10.06
N PHE A 162 -24.72 -3.45 -10.04
CA PHE A 162 -25.10 -2.66 -11.22
C PHE A 162 -24.75 -1.20 -10.95
N TYR A 163 -24.28 -0.48 -11.98
CA TYR A 163 -23.86 0.93 -11.92
C TYR A 163 -24.65 1.78 -12.91
#